data_AF-P04918-F1
#
_entry.id   AF-P04918-F1
#
_cell.length_a   1.000
_cell.length_b   1.000
_cell.length_c   1.000
_cell.angle_alpha   90.00
_cell.angle_beta   90.00
_cell.angle_gamma   90.00
#
_symmetry.space_group_name_H-M   'P 1'
#
loop_
_entity.id
_entity.type
_entity.pdbx_description
1 polymer ?
#
loop_
_entity_poly.entity_id
_entity_poly.type
_entity_poly.pdbx_seq_one_letter_code
_entity_poly.pdbx_strand_id
1 'polypeptide(L)'
;MKPSIAIILCILILGVDSQRWVQFMKEAGQGSRDMWRAYSDMKKANWKNSDKYFHARGNYDAARRGPGGAWAAKVISDAREAVQKFTGHGAEDSRADQFANEWGRSGKDPNHFRPAGLPKRY
;
A
#
# COMPACT_ATOMS: atom_id res chain seq x y z
N MET A 1 29.99 19.00 30.19
CA MET A 1 28.74 18.20 30.21
C MET A 1 29.03 16.90 30.94
N LYS A 2 28.23 16.49 31.93
CA LYS A 2 28.46 15.24 32.67
C LYS A 2 28.29 14.05 31.70
N PRO A 3 29.20 13.05 31.67
CA PRO A 3 29.13 11.93 30.73
C PRO A 3 27.80 11.15 30.81
N SER A 4 27.14 11.18 31.97
CA SER A 4 25.79 10.63 32.17
C SER A 4 24.73 11.24 31.25
N ILE A 5 24.79 12.55 30.99
CA ILE A 5 23.81 13.23 30.12
C ILE A 5 23.97 12.74 28.68
N ALA A 6 25.20 12.59 28.19
CA ALA A 6 25.47 12.08 26.85
C ALA A 6 24.97 10.63 26.69
N ILE A 7 25.21 9.77 27.68
CA ILE A 7 24.74 8.37 27.67
C ILE A 7 23.20 8.31 27.64
N ILE A 8 22.52 9.10 28.49
CA ILE A 8 21.05 9.16 28.51
C ILE A 8 20.51 9.62 27.15
N LEU A 9 21.10 10.65 26.53
CA LEU A 9 20.70 11.12 25.20
C LEU A 9 20.89 10.02 24.13
N CYS A 10 22.01 9.29 24.15
CA CYS A 10 22.23 8.17 23.22
C CYS A 10 21.20 7.06 23.39
N ILE A 11 20.88 6.65 24.62
CA ILE A 11 19.87 5.62 24.90
C ILE A 11 18.49 6.09 24.41
N LEU A 12 18.13 7.36 24.63
CA LEU A 12 16.87 7.92 24.15
C LEU A 12 16.81 7.94 22.62
N ILE A 13 17.87 8.36 21.93
CA ILE A 13 17.93 8.37 20.46
C ILE A 13 17.77 6.95 19.90
N LEU A 14 18.56 5.99 20.39
CA LEU A 14 18.46 4.59 19.98
C LEU A 14 17.09 3.98 20.29
N GLY A 15 16.53 4.30 21.46
CA GLY A 15 15.18 3.89 21.84
C GLY A 15 14.11 4.43 20.90
N VAL A 16 14.16 5.72 20.56
CA VAL A 16 13.23 6.37 19.61
C VAL A 16 13.35 5.76 18.22
N ASP A 17 14.57 5.50 17.73
CA ASP A 17 14.78 4.86 16.43
C ASP A 17 14.24 3.43 16.40
N SER A 18 14.42 2.66 17.49
CA SER A 18 13.86 1.32 17.60
C SER A 18 12.31 1.32 17.60
N GLN A 19 11.68 2.25 18.33
CA GLN A 19 10.22 2.41 18.35
C GLN A 19 9.68 2.80 16.97
N ARG A 20 10.37 3.71 16.28
CA ARG A 20 10.03 4.10 14.90
C ARG A 20 10.13 2.92 13.94
N TRP A 21 11.16 2.08 14.07
CA TRP A 21 11.34 0.91 13.21
C TRP A 21 10.27 -0.16 13.46
N VAL A 22 9.93 -0.43 14.72
CA VAL A 22 8.83 -1.34 15.09
C VAL A 22 7.49 -0.84 14.55
N GLN A 23 7.22 0.46 14.67
CA GLN A 23 6.02 1.07 14.13
C GLN A 23 5.98 0.97 12.59
N PHE A 24 7.08 1.28 11.90
CA PHE A 24 7.18 1.12 10.45
C PHE A 24 6.90 -0.33 10.00
N MET A 25 7.49 -1.33 10.67
CA MET A 25 7.25 -2.74 10.36
C MET A 25 5.81 -3.17 10.63
N LYS A 26 5.19 -2.66 11.70
CA LYS A 26 3.77 -2.88 11.98
C LYS A 26 2.88 -2.32 10.88
N GLU A 27 3.14 -1.09 10.44
CA GLU A 27 2.42 -0.44 9.34
C GLU A 27 2.61 -1.19 8.02
N ALA A 28 3.83 -1.64 7.72
CA ALA A 28 4.12 -2.46 6.54
C ALA A 28 3.33 -3.76 6.56
N GLY A 29 3.32 -4.49 7.68
CA GLY A 29 2.52 -5.70 7.84
C GLY A 29 1.02 -5.44 7.68
N GLN A 30 0.49 -4.34 8.23
CA GLN A 30 -0.90 -3.95 8.04
C GLN A 30 -1.21 -3.62 6.58
N GLY A 31 -0.34 -2.84 5.91
CA GLY A 31 -0.48 -2.48 4.51
C GLY A 31 -0.44 -3.68 3.57
N SER A 32 0.44 -4.65 3.82
CA SER A 32 0.46 -5.92 3.08
C SER A 32 -0.85 -6.69 3.20
N ARG A 33 -1.48 -6.72 4.39
CA ARG A 33 -2.80 -7.35 4.55
C ARG A 33 -3.91 -6.62 3.80
N ASP A 34 -3.85 -5.29 3.75
CA ASP A 34 -4.83 -4.49 3.00
C ASP A 34 -4.70 -4.72 1.49
N MET A 35 -3.46 -4.81 0.97
CA MET A 35 -3.19 -5.16 -0.42
C MET A 35 -3.72 -6.56 -0.75
N TRP A 36 -3.49 -7.55 0.12
CA TRP A 36 -4.05 -8.89 -0.03
C TRP A 36 -5.59 -8.89 0.00
N ARG A 37 -6.19 -8.12 0.92
CA ARG A 37 -7.65 -7.97 1.01
C ARG A 37 -8.23 -7.40 -0.29
N ALA A 38 -7.60 -6.36 -0.86
CA ALA A 38 -8.02 -5.80 -2.14
C ALA A 38 -7.95 -6.81 -3.28
N TYR A 39 -6.89 -7.61 -3.35
CA TYR A 39 -6.77 -8.70 -4.32
C TYR A 39 -7.86 -9.78 -4.13
N SER A 40 -8.06 -10.23 -2.89
CA SER A 40 -9.11 -11.20 -2.54
C SER A 40 -10.51 -10.68 -2.92
N ASP A 41 -10.81 -9.43 -2.60
CA ASP A 41 -12.10 -8.83 -2.91
C ASP A 41 -12.30 -8.63 -4.41
N MET A 42 -11.26 -8.26 -5.16
CA MET A 42 -11.29 -8.23 -6.63
C MET A 42 -11.67 -9.60 -7.20
N LYS A 43 -11.05 -10.67 -6.70
CA LYS A 43 -11.36 -12.05 -7.09
C LYS A 43 -12.79 -12.46 -6.73
N LYS A 44 -13.24 -12.14 -5.52
CA LYS A 44 -14.61 -12.43 -5.04
C LYS A 44 -15.67 -11.61 -5.75
N ALA A 45 -15.37 -10.37 -6.12
CA ALA A 45 -16.27 -9.50 -6.84
C ALA A 45 -16.50 -10.01 -8.26
N ASN A 46 -15.43 -10.50 -8.91
CA ASN A 46 -15.44 -10.94 -10.31
C ASN A 46 -16.20 -9.95 -11.21
N TRP A 47 -15.97 -8.65 -10.97
CA TRP A 47 -16.80 -7.58 -11.52
C TRP A 47 -16.08 -6.90 -12.68
N LYS A 48 -16.81 -6.70 -13.78
CA LYS A 48 -16.26 -6.06 -14.99
C LYS A 48 -15.76 -4.65 -14.68
N ASN A 49 -14.60 -4.29 -15.23
CA ASN A 49 -13.97 -2.96 -15.11
C ASN A 49 -13.74 -2.50 -13.66
N SER A 50 -13.47 -3.44 -12.73
CA SER A 50 -13.25 -3.13 -11.31
C SER A 50 -11.78 -3.22 -10.87
N ASP A 51 -10.88 -3.66 -11.75
CA ASP A 51 -9.46 -3.83 -11.48
C ASP A 51 -8.82 -2.55 -10.95
N LYS A 52 -8.96 -1.42 -11.66
CA LYS A 52 -8.41 -0.12 -11.25
C LYS A 52 -8.97 0.37 -9.91
N TYR A 53 -10.24 0.06 -9.61
CA TYR A 53 -10.83 0.33 -8.31
C TYR A 53 -10.11 -0.43 -7.19
N PHE A 54 -9.90 -1.74 -7.35
CA PHE A 54 -9.22 -2.54 -6.33
C PHE A 54 -7.72 -2.18 -6.19
N HIS A 55 -7.07 -1.76 -7.28
CA HIS A 55 -5.72 -1.18 -7.25
C HIS A 55 -5.63 0.06 -6.38
N ALA A 56 -6.49 1.04 -6.66
CA ALA A 56 -6.55 2.28 -5.89
C ALA A 56 -6.95 2.01 -4.43
N ARG A 57 -7.96 1.16 -4.19
CA ARG A 57 -8.46 0.86 -2.83
C ARG A 57 -7.40 0.16 -1.98
N GLY A 58 -6.70 -0.83 -2.52
CA GLY A 58 -5.63 -1.52 -1.80
C GLY A 58 -4.49 -0.57 -1.41
N ASN A 59 -4.05 0.26 -2.36
CA ASN A 59 -2.99 1.25 -2.11
C ASN A 59 -3.44 2.35 -1.13
N TYR A 60 -4.70 2.78 -1.21
CA TYR A 60 -5.30 3.75 -0.29
C TYR A 60 -5.35 3.22 1.15
N ASP A 61 -5.91 2.02 1.33
CA ASP A 61 -6.01 1.38 2.64
C ASP A 61 -4.63 1.18 3.28
N ALA A 62 -3.67 0.70 2.48
CA ALA A 62 -2.31 0.48 2.94
C ALA A 62 -1.59 1.79 3.28
N ALA A 63 -1.69 2.83 2.45
CA ALA A 63 -1.08 4.12 2.71
C ALA A 63 -1.65 4.80 3.98
N ARG A 64 -2.93 4.55 4.30
CA ARG A 64 -3.56 5.03 5.53
C ARG A 64 -3.03 4.39 6.81
N ARG A 65 -2.22 3.33 6.72
CA ARG A 65 -1.54 2.76 7.89
C ARG A 65 -0.38 3.63 8.35
N GLY A 66 0.27 4.36 7.45
CA GLY A 66 1.46 5.16 7.70
C GLY A 66 2.56 4.87 6.66
N PRO A 67 3.77 5.44 6.85
CA PRO A 67 4.89 5.28 5.94
C PRO A 67 5.23 3.82 5.60
N GLY A 68 5.16 2.91 6.58
CA GLY A 68 5.43 1.49 6.33
C GLY A 68 4.38 0.84 5.42
N GLY A 69 3.11 1.22 5.59
CA GLY A 69 2.02 0.72 4.75
C GLY A 69 2.09 1.26 3.33
N ALA A 70 2.42 2.54 3.16
CA ALA A 70 2.67 3.13 1.84
C ALA A 70 3.87 2.47 1.12
N TRP A 71 4.94 2.18 1.85
CA TRP A 71 6.09 1.42 1.34
C TRP A 71 5.67 0.01 0.89
N ALA A 72 4.94 -0.73 1.73
CA ALA A 72 4.45 -2.07 1.40
C ALA A 72 3.55 -2.05 0.15
N ALA A 73 2.67 -1.06 0.04
CA ALA A 73 1.81 -0.86 -1.12
C ALA A 73 2.62 -0.65 -2.41
N LYS A 74 3.70 0.14 -2.35
CA LYS A 74 4.62 0.34 -3.47
C LYS A 74 5.31 -0.95 -3.89
N VAL A 75 5.97 -1.63 -2.95
CA VAL A 75 6.71 -2.88 -3.25
C VAL A 75 5.80 -3.93 -3.87
N ILE A 76 4.60 -4.14 -3.31
CA ILE A 76 3.66 -5.14 -3.82
C ILE A 76 3.10 -4.74 -5.20
N SER A 77 2.82 -3.45 -5.43
CA SER A 77 2.35 -2.96 -6.73
C SER A 77 3.40 -3.18 -7.82
N ASP A 78 4.66 -2.82 -7.55
CA ASP A 78 5.77 -2.96 -8.50
C ASP A 78 6.07 -4.45 -8.78
N ALA A 79 6.00 -5.31 -7.75
CA ALA A 79 6.15 -6.74 -7.91
C ALA A 79 5.04 -7.36 -8.77
N ARG A 80 3.78 -6.92 -8.58
CA ARG A 80 2.66 -7.37 -9.41
C ARG A 80 2.86 -6.96 -10.87
N GLU A 81 3.27 -5.72 -11.12
CA GLU A 81 3.54 -5.22 -12.46
C GLU A 81 4.66 -6.03 -13.14
N ALA A 82 5.75 -6.31 -12.43
CA ALA A 82 6.84 -7.13 -12.94
C ALA A 82 6.31 -8.50 -13.42
N VAL A 83 5.57 -9.21 -12.57
CA VAL A 83 4.95 -10.50 -12.92
C VAL A 83 4.02 -10.38 -14.13
N GLN A 84 3.17 -9.35 -14.17
CA GLN A 84 2.26 -9.12 -15.29
C GLN A 84 3.01 -8.92 -16.62
N LYS A 85 4.07 -8.11 -16.62
CA LYS A 85 4.93 -7.90 -17.79
C LYS A 85 5.58 -9.20 -18.26
N PHE A 86 6.07 -10.03 -17.33
CA PHE A 86 6.60 -11.36 -17.67
C PHE A 86 5.56 -12.28 -18.31
N THR A 87 4.27 -12.13 -17.95
CA THR A 87 3.16 -12.91 -18.52
C THR A 87 2.50 -12.27 -19.76
N GLY A 88 3.08 -11.22 -20.34
CA GLY A 88 2.60 -10.61 -21.58
C GLY A 88 1.54 -9.50 -21.41
N HIS A 89 1.44 -8.90 -20.23
CA HIS A 89 0.55 -7.77 -20.01
C HIS A 89 1.03 -6.53 -20.78
N GLY A 90 0.11 -5.82 -21.44
CA GLY A 90 0.42 -4.68 -22.28
C GLY A 90 1.04 -3.52 -21.51
N ALA A 91 1.86 -2.72 -22.20
CA ALA A 91 2.47 -1.53 -21.61
C ALA A 91 1.42 -0.47 -21.21
N GLU A 92 0.34 -0.33 -21.98
CA GLU A 92 -0.76 0.59 -21.68
C GLU A 92 -1.51 0.18 -20.41
N ASP A 93 -1.87 -1.09 -20.29
CA ASP A 93 -2.52 -1.62 -19.10
C ASP A 93 -1.65 -1.46 -17.85
N SER A 94 -0.34 -1.70 -17.99
CA SER A 94 0.63 -1.52 -16.90
C SER A 94 0.69 -0.06 -16.42
N ARG A 95 0.67 0.91 -17.34
CA ARG A 95 0.64 2.34 -16.98
C ARG A 95 -0.67 2.72 -16.29
N ALA A 96 -1.79 2.22 -16.78
CA ALA A 96 -3.09 2.48 -16.18
C ALA A 96 -3.19 1.86 -14.76
N ASP A 97 -2.63 0.66 -14.56
CA ASP A 97 -2.55 0.01 -13.24
C ASP A 97 -1.70 0.86 -12.28
N GLN A 98 -0.53 1.31 -12.71
CA GLN A 98 0.34 2.16 -11.88
C GLN A 98 -0.31 3.50 -11.54
N PHE A 99 -1.01 4.14 -12.49
CA PHE A 99 -1.77 5.35 -12.21
C PHE A 99 -2.82 5.13 -11.12
N ALA A 100 -3.58 4.05 -11.17
CA ALA A 100 -4.56 3.71 -10.14
C ALA A 100 -3.90 3.40 -8.79
N ASN A 101 -2.77 2.68 -8.78
CA ASN A 101 -1.99 2.41 -7.57
C ASN A 101 -1.55 3.72 -6.91
N GLU A 102 -0.97 4.65 -7.67
CA GLU A 102 -0.47 5.93 -7.18
C GLU A 102 -1.59 6.86 -6.72
N TRP A 103 -2.71 6.89 -7.45
CA TRP A 103 -3.91 7.64 -7.04
C TRP A 103 -4.34 7.25 -5.63
N GLY A 104 -4.54 5.95 -5.40
CA GLY A 104 -4.88 5.43 -4.08
C GLY A 104 -3.81 5.73 -3.04
N ARG A 105 -2.54 5.45 -3.35
CA ARG A 105 -1.41 5.62 -2.43
C ARG A 105 -1.20 7.08 -2.01
N SER A 106 -1.58 8.04 -2.87
CA SER A 106 -1.57 9.48 -2.57
C SER A 106 -2.72 9.94 -1.66
N GLY A 107 -3.64 9.05 -1.30
CA GLY A 107 -4.80 9.35 -0.44
C GLY A 107 -5.99 9.92 -1.19
N LYS A 108 -6.03 9.87 -2.53
CA LYS A 108 -7.21 10.26 -3.31
C LYS A 108 -8.26 9.16 -3.27
N ASP A 109 -9.53 9.54 -3.42
CA ASP A 109 -10.67 8.63 -3.30
C ASP A 109 -10.62 7.49 -4.35
N PRO A 110 -10.52 6.22 -3.95
CA PRO A 110 -10.57 5.08 -4.86
C PRO A 110 -11.87 4.98 -5.66
N ASN A 111 -12.98 5.57 -5.17
CA ASN A 111 -14.25 5.54 -5.87
C ASN A 111 -14.23 6.30 -7.21
N HIS A 112 -13.19 7.09 -7.47
CA HIS A 112 -12.90 7.61 -8.81
C HIS A 112 -12.92 6.52 -9.90
N PHE A 113 -12.49 5.30 -9.56
CA PHE A 113 -12.46 4.15 -10.48
C PHE A 113 -13.61 3.16 -10.27
N ARG A 114 -14.57 3.44 -9.38
CA ARG A 114 -15.62 2.48 -9.03
C ARG A 114 -16.57 2.27 -10.21
N PRO A 115 -16.71 1.04 -10.75
CA PRO A 115 -17.67 0.80 -11.81
C PRO A 115 -19.10 0.81 -11.28
N ALA A 116 -20.04 1.17 -12.16
CA ALA A 116 -21.46 1.14 -11.84
C ALA A 116 -21.88 -0.27 -11.37
N GLY A 117 -22.69 -0.29 -10.31
CA GLY A 117 -23.24 -1.53 -9.75
C GLY A 117 -22.31 -2.35 -8.86
N LEU A 118 -21.03 -1.98 -8.69
CA LEU A 118 -20.14 -2.72 -7.79
C LEU A 118 -20.73 -2.76 -6.36
N PRO A 119 -20.97 -3.95 -5.76
CA PRO A 119 -21.60 -4.07 -4.45
C PRO A 119 -20.91 -3.23 -3.37
N LYS A 120 -21.69 -2.48 -2.57
CA LYS A 120 -21.19 -1.52 -1.56
C LYS A 120 -20.28 -2.11 -0.47
N ARG A 121 -20.25 -3.44 -0.32
CA ARG A 121 -19.32 -4.13 0.59
C ARG A 121 -17.86 -4.02 0.14
N TYR A 122 -17.65 -3.77 -1.14
CA TYR A 122 -16.34 -3.51 -1.73
C TYR A 122 -16.05 -2.02 -1.68
#